data_AF-S7TPK3-F1
#
_entry.id   AF-S7TPK3-F1
#
_cell.length_a   1.000
_cell.length_b   1.000
_cell.length_c   1.000
_cell.angle_alpha   90.00
_cell.angle_beta   90.00
_cell.angle_gamma   90.00
#
_symmetry.space_group_name_H-M   'P 1'
#
loop_
_entity.id
_entity.type
_entity.pdbx_description
1 polymer ?
#
loop_
_entity_poly.entity_id
_entity_poly.type
_entity_poly.pdbx_seq_one_letter_code
_entity_poly.pdbx_strand_id
1 'polypeptide(L)' 'MKDKFGEKLDVKIYTMDSEAAKPYALEFKGSTNVLLDKEWVPLKVATDKNQMETFLSGKI' A
#
# COMPACT_ATOMS: atom_id res chain seq x y z
N MET A 1 3.06 5.63 9.16
CA MET A 1 4.09 4.99 8.31
C MET A 1 5.08 5.99 7.78
N LYS A 2 4.64 7.07 7.11
CA LYS A 2 5.53 8.12 6.60
C LYS A 2 6.45 8.72 7.68
N ASP A 3 5.92 9.02 8.86
CA ASP A 3 6.73 9.55 9.97
C ASP A 3 7.81 8.58 10.49
N LYS A 4 7.59 7.28 10.31
CA LYS A 4 8.47 6.22 10.83
C LYS A 4 9.56 5.83 9.83
N PHE A 5 9.23 5.82 8.53
CA PHE A 5 10.17 5.47 7.46
C PHE A 5 10.76 6.71 6.76
N GLY A 6 10.29 7.91 7.08
CA GLY A 6 10.84 9.18 6.60
C GLY A 6 10.94 9.23 5.08
N GLU A 7 12.12 9.57 4.59
CA GLU A 7 12.43 9.64 3.15
C GLU A 7 12.59 8.27 2.47
N LYS A 8 12.66 7.17 3.24
CA LYS A 8 12.80 5.81 2.68
C LYS A 8 11.50 5.25 2.10
N LEU A 9 10.37 5.89 2.37
CA LEU A 9 9.05 5.43 1.95
C LEU A 9 8.24 6.57 1.32
N ASP A 10 8.09 6.54 0.00
CA ASP A 10 7.16 7.41 -0.72
C ASP A 10 5.75 6.80 -0.74
N VAL A 11 4.79 7.47 -0.12
CA VAL A 11 3.42 6.99 0.04
C VAL A 11 2.49 7.81 -0.84
N LYS A 12 1.82 7.13 -1.77
CA LYS A 12 0.78 7.72 -2.63
C LYS A 12 -0.56 7.10 -2.28
N ILE A 13 -1.55 7.95 -2.00
CA ILE A 13 -2.91 7.54 -1.67
C ILE A 13 -3.81 8.00 -2.79
N TYR A 14 -4.54 7.05 -3.36
CA TYR A 14 -5.42 7.28 -4.50
C TYR A 14 -6.83 6.82 -4.16
N THR A 15 -7.82 7.59 -4.58
CA THR A 15 -9.22 7.20 -4.55
C THR A 15 -9.54 6.32 -5.77
N MET A 16 -10.62 5.52 -5.70
CA MET A 16 -10.99 4.58 -6.78
C MET A 16 -11.33 5.27 -8.11
N ASP A 17 -11.74 6.53 -8.06
CA ASP A 17 -12.06 7.38 -9.21
C ASP A 17 -10.83 8.12 -9.78
N SER A 18 -9.68 8.03 -9.13
CA SER A 18 -8.46 8.68 -9.62
C SER A 18 -7.90 8.01 -10.88
N GLU A 19 -7.30 8.80 -11.76
CA GLU A 19 -6.68 8.25 -12.98
C GLU A 19 -5.57 7.24 -12.71
N ALA A 20 -4.84 7.43 -11.60
CA ALA A 20 -3.78 6.54 -11.16
C ALA A 20 -4.30 5.16 -10.71
N ALA A 21 -5.57 5.07 -10.30
CA ALA A 21 -6.22 3.81 -9.93
C ALA A 21 -6.85 3.07 -11.13
N LYS A 22 -7.08 3.75 -12.27
CA LYS A 22 -7.68 3.16 -13.48
C LYS A 22 -7.01 1.85 -13.93
N PRO A 23 -5.68 1.71 -13.94
CA PRO A 23 -5.02 0.48 -14.36
C PRO A 23 -5.33 -0.74 -13.48
N TYR A 24 -5.86 -0.52 -12.27
CA TYR A 24 -6.14 -1.55 -11.29
C TYR A 24 -7.64 -1.71 -11.02
N ALA A 25 -8.50 -1.05 -11.80
CA ALA A 25 -9.93 -0.97 -11.55
C ALA A 25 -10.64 -2.34 -11.59
N LEU A 26 -10.07 -3.34 -12.27
CA LEU A 26 -10.63 -4.69 -12.35
C LEU A 26 -10.06 -5.62 -11.25
N GLU A 27 -8.85 -5.33 -10.77
CA GLU A 27 -8.15 -6.10 -9.75
C GLU A 27 -8.50 -5.67 -8.32
N PHE A 28 -8.90 -4.41 -8.13
CA PHE A 28 -9.27 -3.85 -6.83
C PHE A 28 -10.66 -4.34 -6.42
N LYS A 29 -10.70 -5.50 -5.74
CA LYS A 29 -11.94 -6.16 -5.29
C LYS A 29 -12.47 -5.67 -3.93
N GLY A 30 -11.83 -4.67 -3.34
CA GLY A 30 -12.19 -4.15 -2.02
C GLY A 30 -11.82 -2.68 -1.84
N SER A 31 -12.22 -2.12 -0.69
CA SER A 31 -11.98 -0.70 -0.37
C SER A 31 -10.52 -0.38 -0.02
N THR A 32 -9.75 -1.38 0.41
CA THR A 32 -8.35 -1.21 0.80
C THR A 32 -7.46 -2.08 -0.07
N ASN A 33 -6.71 -1.43 -0.98
CA ASN A 33 -5.71 -2.07 -1.82
C ASN A 33 -4.39 -1.36 -1.60
N VAL A 34 -3.35 -2.11 -1.26
CA VAL A 34 -2.02 -1.56 -0.97
C VAL A 34 -1.02 -2.30 -1.83
N LEU A 35 -0.19 -1.52 -2.52
CA LEU A 35 0.93 -2.02 -3.30
C LEU A 35 2.24 -1.44 -2.75
N LEU A 36 3.29 -2.26 -2.77
CA LEU A 36 4.65 -1.84 -2.52
C LEU A 36 5.47 -2.18 -3.77
N ASP A 37 6.12 -1.20 -4.38
CA ASP A 37 6.85 -1.37 -5.65
C ASP A 37 6.04 -2.06 -6.76
N LYS A 38 4.73 -1.76 -6.82
CA LYS A 38 3.74 -2.36 -7.73
C LYS A 38 3.42 -3.84 -7.44
N GLU A 39 3.93 -4.41 -6.36
CA GLU A 39 3.54 -5.73 -5.86
C GLU A 39 2.44 -5.63 -4.82
N TRP A 40 1.53 -6.61 -4.81
CA TRP A 40 0.42 -6.67 -3.86
C TRP A 40 0.88 -6.95 -2.43
N VAL A 41 0.39 -6.13 -1.50
CA VAL A 41 0.51 -6.42 -0.07
C VAL A 41 -0.74 -7.19 0.38
N PRO A 42 -0.59 -8.35 1.06
CA PRO A 42 -1.74 -9.08 1.59
C PRO A 42 -2.62 -8.20 2.47
N LEU A 43 -3.95 -8.30 2.31
CA LEU A 43 -4.91 -7.46 3.03
C LEU A 43 -4.68 -7.49 4.55
N LYS A 44 -4.45 -8.68 5.12
CA LYS A 44 -4.18 -8.88 6.56
C LYS A 44 -2.96 -8.06 7.05
N VAL A 45 -1.94 -7.93 6.19
CA VAL A 45 -0.76 -7.12 6.47
C VAL A 45 -1.11 -5.64 6.33
N ALA A 46 -1.76 -5.26 5.24
CA ALA A 46 -2.11 -3.87 4.94
C ALA A 46 -3.04 -3.21 5.99
N THR A 47 -3.94 -3.99 6.60
CA THR A 47 -4.90 -3.47 7.60
C THR A 47 -4.38 -3.50 9.04
N ASP A 48 -3.24 -4.16 9.30
CA ASP A 48 -2.64 -4.26 10.62
C ASP A 48 -1.34 -3.45 10.68
N LYS A 49 -1.30 -2.46 11.57
CA LYS A 49 -0.15 -1.56 11.71
C LYS A 49 1.15 -2.30 12.00
N ASN A 50 1.15 -3.24 12.94
CA ASN A 50 2.37 -3.92 13.38
C ASN A 50 2.88 -4.88 12.29
N GLN A 51 1.96 -5.58 11.62
CA GLN A 51 2.30 -6.47 10.51
C GLN A 51 2.84 -5.68 9.32
N MET A 52 2.21 -4.56 8.96
CA MET A 52 2.70 -3.69 7.89
C MET A 52 4.07 -3.10 8.22
N GLU A 53 4.31 -2.68 9.46
CA GLU A 53 5.63 -2.18 9.88
C GLU A 53 6.71 -3.26 9.75
N THR A 54 6.41 -4.49 10.18
CA THR A 54 7.33 -5.62 10.06
C THR A 54 7.61 -5.96 8.60
N PHE A 55 6.57 -6.01 7.78
CA PHE A 55 6.67 -6.28 6.34
C PHE A 55 7.54 -5.24 5.62
N LEU A 56 7.32 -3.96 5.89
CA LEU A 56 8.09 -2.87 5.32
C LEU A 56 9.55 -2.93 5.75
N SER A 57 9.83 -3.13 7.04
CA SER A 57 11.21 -3.17 7.58
C SER A 57 12.07 -4.30 6.99
N GLY A 58 11.46 -5.34 6.41
CA GLY A 58 12.18 -6.40 5.70
C GLY A 58 12.50 -6.09 4.24
N LYS A 59 11.93 -5.01 3.67
CA LYS A 59 12.06 -4.62 2.26
C LYS A 59 12.78 -3.29 2.03
N ILE A 60 12.84 -2.40 3.04
CA ILE A 60 13.47 -1.07 2.99
C ILE A 60 14.45 -0.83 4.14
#